data_AF-A0A0D2MBC4-F1
#
_entry.id   AF-A0A0D2MBC4-F1
#
_cell.length_a   1.000
_cell.length_b   1.000
_cell.length_c   1.000
_cell.angle_alpha   90.00
_cell.angle_beta   90.00
_cell.angle_gamma   90.00
#
_symmetry.space_group_name_H-M   'P 1'
#
loop_
_entity.id
_entity.type
_entity.pdbx_description
1 polymer ?
#
loop_
_entity_poly.entity_id
_entity_poly.type
_entity_poly.pdbx_seq_one_letter_code
_entity_poly.pdbx_strand_id
1 'polypeptide(L)'
;MGVAARALRANLTSLGPLVLPLSEQLLFAANLAARKVASASKAAAQQMPLTWTRPYTPDFKKAFEHMCIHTGGRGVIDTIEKELALPKKAVEPSRAALYQFGNTSSTSVWYILAYMEHSGRVSKGDRVWQLGFGSGFKCNSAVWVANRSIRDSHRAWEGFDVNKMYADLEAMDAKLQAERAARQLSAH
;
A
#
# COMPACT_ATOMS: atom_id res chain seq x y z
N MET A 1 -4.10 14.32 -10.99
CA MET A 1 -3.78 13.55 -9.76
C MET A 1 -4.31 14.31 -8.55
N GLY A 2 -5.09 13.65 -7.70
CA GLY A 2 -5.60 14.25 -6.46
C GLY A 2 -4.48 14.59 -5.46
N VAL A 3 -4.80 15.42 -4.46
CA VAL A 3 -3.83 15.91 -3.45
C VAL A 3 -3.17 14.74 -2.69
N ALA A 4 -3.96 13.72 -2.32
CA ALA A 4 -3.49 12.51 -1.65
C ALA A 4 -2.39 11.76 -2.42
N ALA A 5 -2.60 11.56 -3.73
CA ALA A 5 -1.67 10.85 -4.58
C ALA A 5 -0.33 11.59 -4.71
N ARG A 6 -0.36 12.94 -4.73
CA ARG A 6 0.87 13.75 -4.74
C ARG A 6 1.63 13.62 -3.42
N ALA A 7 0.94 13.67 -2.29
CA ALA A 7 1.55 13.51 -0.97
C ALA A 7 2.19 12.13 -0.81
N LEU A 8 1.47 11.06 -1.21
CA LEU A 8 2.03 9.71 -1.23
C LEU A 8 3.28 9.63 -2.11
N ARG A 9 3.21 10.13 -3.36
CA ARG A 9 4.36 10.12 -4.27
C ARG A 9 5.57 10.87 -3.71
N ALA A 10 5.37 12.03 -3.09
CA ALA A 10 6.44 12.80 -2.47
C ALA A 10 7.09 12.04 -1.30
N ASN A 11 6.27 11.40 -0.44
CA ASN A 11 6.76 10.55 0.64
C ASN A 11 7.54 9.34 0.09
N LEU A 12 7.03 8.64 -0.93
CA LEU A 12 7.74 7.50 -1.56
C LEU A 12 9.05 7.91 -2.23
N THR A 13 9.08 9.07 -2.88
CA THR A 13 10.29 9.58 -3.54
C THR A 13 11.38 9.90 -2.50
N SER A 14 10.98 10.39 -1.33
CA SER A 14 11.90 10.69 -0.22
C SER A 14 12.36 9.42 0.50
N LEU A 15 11.46 8.46 0.70
CA LEU A 15 11.76 7.20 1.40
C LEU A 15 12.58 6.23 0.53
N GLY A 16 12.32 6.18 -0.77
CA GLY A 16 12.87 5.20 -1.70
C GLY A 16 14.39 5.01 -1.60
N PRO A 17 15.21 6.06 -1.70
CA PRO A 17 16.67 5.94 -1.61
C PRO A 17 17.19 5.38 -0.29
N LEU A 18 16.41 5.47 0.79
CA LEU A 18 16.81 5.02 2.13
C LEU A 18 16.50 3.54 2.37
N VAL A 19 15.57 2.95 1.63
CA VAL A 19 15.02 1.62 1.94
C VAL A 19 15.08 0.63 0.78
N LEU A 20 15.09 1.13 -0.46
CA LEU A 20 15.11 0.28 -1.64
C LEU A 20 16.51 -0.26 -1.91
N PRO A 21 16.63 -1.51 -2.39
CA PRO A 21 17.89 -2.04 -2.89
C PRO A 21 18.47 -1.17 -4.03
N LEU A 22 19.80 -1.12 -4.15
CA LEU A 22 20.47 -0.35 -5.20
C LEU A 22 19.97 -0.68 -6.61
N SER A 23 19.61 -1.95 -6.87
CA SER A 23 19.05 -2.36 -8.16
C SER A 23 17.76 -1.60 -8.51
N GLU A 24 16.88 -1.39 -7.54
CA GLU A 24 15.62 -0.65 -7.72
C GLU A 24 15.89 0.85 -7.91
N GLN A 25 16.86 1.39 -7.17
CA GLN A 25 17.26 2.79 -7.31
C GLN A 25 17.85 3.08 -8.69
N LEU A 26 18.71 2.18 -9.20
CA LEU A 26 19.31 2.29 -10.53
C LEU A 26 18.26 2.17 -11.63
N LEU A 27 17.32 1.23 -11.52
CA LEU A 27 16.20 1.10 -12.47
C LEU A 27 15.35 2.36 -12.51
N PHE A 28 15.03 2.93 -11.35
CA PHE A 28 14.28 4.18 -11.28
C PHE A 28 15.04 5.36 -11.88
N ALA A 29 16.33 5.51 -11.56
CA ALA A 29 17.17 6.57 -12.10
C ALA A 29 17.31 6.47 -13.64
N ALA A 30 17.52 5.25 -14.15
CA ALA A 30 17.60 4.99 -15.59
C ALA A 30 16.27 5.27 -16.30
N ASN A 31 15.13 4.87 -15.71
CA ASN A 31 13.80 5.21 -16.24
C ASN A 31 13.58 6.74 -16.27
N LEU A 32 13.98 7.45 -15.22
CA LEU A 32 13.85 8.91 -15.15
C LEU A 32 14.70 9.59 -16.25
N ALA A 33 15.93 9.13 -16.45
CA ALA A 33 16.82 9.63 -17.51
C ALA A 33 16.24 9.36 -18.91
N ALA A 34 15.80 8.12 -19.17
CA ALA A 34 15.19 7.73 -20.45
C ALA A 34 13.95 8.60 -20.75
N ARG A 35 13.11 8.85 -19.76
CA ARG A 35 11.92 9.72 -19.91
C ARG A 35 12.29 11.17 -20.19
N LYS A 36 13.35 11.70 -19.57
CA LYS A 36 13.84 13.06 -19.85
C LYS A 36 14.34 13.17 -21.30
N VAL A 37 15.08 12.17 -21.78
CA VAL A 37 15.52 12.09 -23.18
C VAL A 37 14.33 11.98 -24.13
N ALA A 38 13.35 11.12 -23.83
CA ALA A 38 12.14 10.96 -24.64
C ALA A 38 11.31 12.25 -24.71
N SER A 39 11.24 13.03 -23.62
CA SER A 39 10.56 14.33 -23.62
C SER A 39 11.30 15.40 -24.42
N ALA A 40 12.62 15.27 -24.58
CA ALA A 40 13.45 16.23 -25.30
C ALA A 40 13.54 15.92 -26.81
N SER A 41 13.36 14.67 -27.23
CA SER A 41 13.44 14.26 -28.64
C SER A 41 12.36 13.25 -29.02
N LYS A 42 11.48 13.64 -29.96
CA LYS A 42 10.46 12.75 -30.54
C LYS A 42 11.07 11.56 -31.28
N ALA A 43 12.22 11.75 -31.94
CA ALA A 43 12.93 10.67 -32.62
C ALA A 43 13.49 9.64 -31.62
N ALA A 44 14.05 10.12 -30.50
CA ALA A 44 14.51 9.23 -29.42
C ALA A 44 13.33 8.50 -28.76
N ALA A 45 12.19 9.18 -28.57
CA ALA A 45 10.98 8.57 -28.02
C ALA A 45 10.43 7.43 -28.90
N GLN A 46 10.53 7.53 -30.23
CA GLN A 46 10.08 6.49 -31.17
C GLN A 46 10.99 5.25 -31.18
N GLN A 47 12.27 5.40 -30.84
CA GLN A 47 13.24 4.30 -30.80
C GLN A 47 13.29 3.58 -29.44
N MET A 48 12.70 4.16 -28.39
CA MET A 48 12.69 3.58 -27.06
C MET A 48 11.50 2.64 -26.85
N PRO A 49 11.69 1.51 -26.12
CA PRO A 49 10.57 0.68 -25.74
C PRO A 49 9.57 1.45 -24.86
N LEU A 50 8.28 1.16 -25.02
CA LEU A 50 7.19 1.76 -24.23
C LEU A 50 7.39 1.63 -22.70
N THR A 51 8.11 0.59 -22.26
CA THR A 51 8.43 0.36 -20.84
C THR A 51 9.36 1.44 -20.27
N TRP A 52 10.22 2.03 -21.09
CA TRP A 52 11.18 3.06 -20.68
C TRP A 52 10.63 4.48 -20.82
N THR A 53 9.54 4.67 -21.55
CA THR A 53 8.87 5.97 -21.70
C THR A 53 7.75 6.17 -20.68
N ARG A 54 7.21 5.08 -20.11
CA ARG A 54 6.23 5.13 -19.01
C ARG A 54 6.91 5.31 -17.64
N PRO A 55 6.28 6.03 -16.70
CA PRO A 55 6.80 6.14 -15.34
C PRO A 55 6.94 4.78 -14.68
N TYR A 56 8.13 4.49 -14.15
CA TYR A 56 8.38 3.31 -13.33
C TYR A 56 8.11 3.60 -11.86
N THR A 57 7.36 2.72 -11.20
CA THR A 57 7.17 2.73 -9.74
C THR A 57 8.10 1.67 -9.14
N PRO A 58 9.03 2.04 -8.25
CA PRO A 58 9.92 1.08 -7.60
C PRO A 58 9.16 0.02 -6.81
N ASP A 59 9.71 -1.17 -6.74
CA ASP A 59 9.09 -2.27 -6.02
C ASP A 59 9.41 -2.23 -4.52
N PHE A 60 8.56 -1.53 -3.76
CA PHE A 60 8.67 -1.45 -2.30
C PHE A 60 8.48 -2.80 -1.58
N LYS A 61 7.99 -3.84 -2.27
CA LYS A 61 7.93 -5.20 -1.73
C LYS A 61 9.33 -5.79 -1.51
N LYS A 62 10.36 -5.26 -2.18
CA LYS A 62 11.76 -5.66 -1.95
C LYS A 62 12.38 -4.97 -0.73
N ALA A 63 11.76 -3.89 -0.25
CA ALA A 63 12.22 -3.12 0.90
C ALA A 63 11.57 -3.52 2.22
N PHE A 64 10.38 -4.15 2.17
CA PHE A 64 9.61 -4.45 3.37
C PHE A 64 8.90 -5.79 3.28
N GLU A 65 9.02 -6.56 4.35
CA GLU A 65 8.32 -7.82 4.55
C GLU A 65 6.87 -7.57 5.03
N HIS A 66 6.65 -6.49 5.79
CA HIS A 66 5.35 -6.14 6.36
C HIS A 66 4.98 -4.67 6.12
N MET A 67 3.70 -4.39 5.88
CA MET A 67 3.19 -3.04 5.64
C MET A 67 1.95 -2.76 6.49
N CYS A 68 1.99 -1.67 7.25
CA CYS A 68 0.86 -1.14 8.00
C CYS A 68 0.30 0.10 7.29
N ILE A 69 -0.77 -0.06 6.53
CA ILE A 69 -1.42 1.05 5.82
C ILE A 69 -2.51 1.61 6.73
N HIS A 70 -2.37 2.86 7.17
CA HIS A 70 -3.35 3.50 8.05
C HIS A 70 -4.79 3.36 7.50
N THR A 71 -5.72 2.97 8.38
CA THR A 71 -7.11 2.68 8.08
C THR A 71 -7.96 3.96 7.95
N GLY A 72 -7.49 4.92 7.16
CA GLY A 72 -8.23 6.16 6.87
C GLY A 72 -9.61 5.90 6.26
N GLY A 73 -9.74 4.78 5.57
CA GLY A 73 -10.96 4.24 5.00
C GLY A 73 -10.64 3.25 3.89
N ARG A 74 -11.66 2.53 3.41
CA ARG A 74 -11.49 1.49 2.38
C ARG A 74 -10.81 2.04 1.11
N GLY A 75 -11.26 3.19 0.61
CA GLY A 75 -10.70 3.78 -0.61
C GLY A 75 -9.21 4.14 -0.49
N VAL A 76 -8.72 4.44 0.71
CA VAL A 76 -7.29 4.71 0.96
C VAL A 76 -6.48 3.44 0.79
N ILE A 77 -6.91 2.35 1.43
CA ILE A 77 -6.26 1.03 1.33
C ILE A 77 -6.28 0.53 -0.12
N ASP A 78 -7.43 0.59 -0.79
CA ASP A 78 -7.59 0.16 -2.18
C ASP A 78 -6.69 0.96 -3.15
N THR A 79 -6.56 2.27 -2.91
CA THR A 79 -5.68 3.14 -3.71
C THR A 79 -4.22 2.74 -3.54
N ILE A 80 -3.77 2.49 -2.30
CA ILE A 80 -2.37 2.15 -2.03
C ILE A 80 -2.03 0.75 -2.54
N GLU A 81 -2.94 -0.21 -2.37
CA GLU A 81 -2.83 -1.54 -2.97
C GLU A 81 -2.57 -1.45 -4.47
N LYS A 82 -3.35 -0.62 -5.17
CA LYS A 82 -3.24 -0.43 -6.62
C LYS A 82 -1.95 0.30 -7.01
N GLU A 83 -1.65 1.43 -6.37
CA GLU A 83 -0.51 2.29 -6.73
C GLU A 83 0.84 1.60 -6.48
N LEU A 84 0.93 0.76 -5.46
CA LEU A 84 2.13 0.00 -5.12
C LEU A 84 2.13 -1.44 -5.66
N ALA A 85 1.07 -1.84 -6.39
CA ALA A 85 0.85 -3.19 -6.88
C ALA A 85 1.11 -4.25 -5.79
N LEU A 86 0.45 -4.09 -4.65
CA LEU A 86 0.57 -4.98 -3.50
C LEU A 86 -0.33 -6.20 -3.67
N PRO A 87 0.12 -7.39 -3.23
CA PRO A 87 -0.76 -8.55 -3.15
C PRO A 87 -1.78 -8.37 -2.03
N LYS A 88 -2.96 -9.00 -2.17
CA LYS A 88 -4.03 -8.97 -1.15
C LYS A 88 -3.54 -9.30 0.26
N LYS A 89 -2.64 -10.29 0.38
CA LYS A 89 -2.05 -10.72 1.66
C LYS A 89 -1.25 -9.61 2.37
N ALA A 90 -0.63 -8.69 1.63
CA ALA A 90 0.13 -7.59 2.21
C ALA A 90 -0.79 -6.49 2.77
N VAL A 91 -1.97 -6.30 2.19
CA VAL A 91 -2.95 -5.30 2.66
C VAL A 91 -3.97 -5.86 3.63
N GLU A 92 -4.09 -7.18 3.74
CA GLU A 92 -5.00 -7.89 4.65
C GLU A 92 -4.91 -7.38 6.10
N PRO A 93 -3.74 -7.17 6.72
CA PRO A 93 -3.66 -6.62 8.08
C PRO A 93 -4.37 -5.26 8.23
N SER A 94 -4.29 -4.42 7.20
CA SER A 94 -4.93 -3.11 7.17
C SER A 94 -6.44 -3.22 6.97
N ARG A 95 -6.88 -4.19 6.15
CA ARG A 95 -8.31 -4.52 5.97
C ARG A 95 -8.92 -5.10 7.23
N ALA A 96 -8.21 -6.01 7.91
CA ALA A 96 -8.62 -6.60 9.17
C ALA A 96 -8.80 -5.54 10.25
N ALA A 97 -7.84 -4.62 10.39
CA ALA A 97 -7.94 -3.53 11.36
C ALA A 97 -9.12 -2.62 11.07
N LEU A 98 -9.34 -2.27 9.80
CA LEU A 98 -10.48 -1.45 9.39
C LEU A 98 -11.82 -2.17 9.60
N TYR A 99 -11.88 -3.46 9.33
CA TYR A 99 -13.09 -4.28 9.49
C TYR A 99 -13.46 -4.43 10.97
N GLN A 100 -12.47 -4.78 11.82
CA GLN A 100 -12.72 -5.07 13.24
C GLN A 100 -12.91 -3.81 14.08
N PHE A 101 -12.11 -2.77 13.84
CA PHE A 101 -12.04 -1.59 14.72
C PHE A 101 -12.43 -0.28 14.04
N GLY A 102 -12.65 -0.29 12.73
CA GLY A 102 -12.84 0.94 11.97
C GLY A 102 -11.58 1.80 11.90
N ASN A 103 -11.76 3.10 11.71
CA ASN A 103 -10.68 4.08 11.75
C ASN A 103 -10.44 4.56 13.18
N THR A 104 -9.42 4.00 13.85
CA THR A 104 -8.99 4.42 15.20
C THR A 104 -7.95 5.54 15.17
N SER A 105 -8.00 6.37 14.12
CA SER A 105 -7.09 7.49 13.90
C SER A 105 -5.62 7.03 13.89
N SER A 106 -4.71 7.79 14.50
CA SER A 106 -3.27 7.48 14.55
C SER A 106 -2.95 6.09 15.09
N THR A 107 -3.78 5.53 15.97
CA THR A 107 -3.52 4.21 16.58
C THR A 107 -3.76 3.03 15.63
N SER A 108 -4.41 3.27 14.49
CA SER A 108 -4.74 2.22 13.53
C SER A 108 -3.52 1.41 13.09
N VAL A 109 -2.38 2.07 12.84
CA VAL A 109 -1.15 1.38 12.41
C VAL A 109 -0.59 0.42 13.46
N TRP A 110 -0.91 0.63 14.74
CA TRP A 110 -0.52 -0.27 15.82
C TRP A 110 -1.44 -1.48 15.94
N TYR A 111 -2.75 -1.30 15.72
CA TYR A 111 -3.66 -2.45 15.59
C TYR A 111 -3.28 -3.34 14.41
N ILE A 112 -2.85 -2.74 13.29
CA ILE A 112 -2.36 -3.49 12.13
C ILE A 112 -1.09 -4.27 12.46
N LEU A 113 -0.13 -3.65 13.16
CA LEU A 113 1.07 -4.36 13.60
C LEU A 113 0.73 -5.50 14.57
N ALA A 114 -0.14 -5.25 15.55
CA ALA A 114 -0.60 -6.25 16.49
C ALA A 114 -1.31 -7.43 15.79
N TYR A 115 -2.04 -7.19 14.70
CA TYR A 115 -2.62 -8.27 13.88
C TYR A 115 -1.55 -9.17 13.27
N MET A 116 -0.50 -8.56 12.70
CA MET A 116 0.59 -9.30 12.06
C MET A 116 1.39 -10.11 13.08
N GLU A 117 1.64 -9.53 14.26
CA GLU A 117 2.26 -10.22 15.39
C GLU A 117 1.40 -11.36 15.91
N HIS A 118 0.09 -11.13 16.14
CA HIS A 118 -0.87 -12.15 16.58
C HIS A 118 -0.97 -13.30 15.57
N SER A 119 -0.90 -12.99 14.27
CA SER A 119 -0.92 -13.97 13.19
C SER A 119 0.42 -14.69 13.00
N GLY A 120 1.42 -14.45 13.86
CA GLY A 120 2.74 -15.09 13.81
C GLY A 120 3.56 -14.74 12.57
N ARG A 121 3.30 -13.58 11.94
CA ARG A 121 3.93 -13.20 10.65
C ARG A 121 5.27 -12.51 10.81
N VAL A 122 5.55 -11.93 11.98
CA VAL A 122 6.72 -11.07 12.19
C VAL A 122 7.90 -11.87 12.75
N SER A 123 8.94 -12.04 11.94
CA SER A 123 10.19 -12.74 12.27
C SER A 123 11.34 -11.76 12.55
N LYS A 124 12.35 -12.23 13.29
CA LYS A 124 13.57 -11.44 13.52
C LYS A 124 14.20 -11.02 12.19
N GLY A 125 14.52 -9.74 12.06
CA GLY A 125 15.12 -9.15 10.86
C GLY A 125 14.10 -8.59 9.87
N ASP A 126 12.82 -8.94 10.01
CA ASP A 126 11.78 -8.41 9.13
C ASP A 126 11.66 -6.89 9.27
N ARG A 127 11.50 -6.21 8.13
CA ARG A 127 11.28 -4.77 8.06
C ARG A 127 9.78 -4.49 7.95
N VAL A 128 9.31 -3.63 8.84
CA VAL A 128 7.92 -3.19 8.90
C VAL A 128 7.85 -1.73 8.48
N TRP A 129 7.02 -1.43 7.48
CA TRP A 129 6.73 -0.07 7.07
C TRP A 129 5.36 0.37 7.56
N GLN A 130 5.31 1.39 8.39
CA GLN A 130 4.07 2.07 8.77
C GLN A 130 3.85 3.29 7.88
N LEU A 131 2.68 3.36 7.25
CA LEU A 131 2.27 4.42 6.35
C LEU A 131 1.03 5.12 6.91
N GLY A 132 1.23 6.34 7.40
CA GLY A 132 0.19 7.18 8.00
C GLY A 132 -0.34 8.26 7.04
N PHE A 133 -1.64 8.57 7.14
CA PHE A 133 -2.27 9.70 6.44
C PHE A 133 -2.96 10.62 7.43
N GLY A 134 -2.85 11.93 7.23
CA GLY A 134 -3.42 12.94 8.11
C GLY A 134 -4.06 14.12 7.37
N SER A 135 -4.68 15.02 8.14
CA SER A 135 -5.34 16.22 7.63
C SER A 135 -4.35 17.14 6.87
N GLY A 136 -4.85 17.80 5.82
CA GLY A 136 -4.02 18.52 4.85
C GLY A 136 -3.33 17.62 3.82
N PHE A 137 -3.78 16.36 3.68
CA PHE A 137 -3.15 15.30 2.90
C PHE A 137 -1.64 15.24 3.11
N LYS A 138 -1.27 14.91 4.35
CA LYS A 138 0.10 14.56 4.73
C LYS A 138 0.25 13.04 4.69
N CYS A 139 1.42 12.58 4.26
CA CYS A 139 1.77 11.17 4.22
C CYS A 139 3.09 11.00 4.97
N ASN A 140 3.10 10.15 6.00
CA ASN A 140 4.25 9.92 6.86
C ASN A 140 4.64 8.45 6.83
N SER A 141 5.94 8.19 6.89
CA SER A 141 6.50 6.83 6.95
C SER A 141 7.33 6.63 8.21
N ALA A 142 7.16 5.47 8.85
CA ALA A 142 8.10 4.95 9.83
C ALA A 142 8.54 3.55 9.41
N VAL A 143 9.84 3.27 9.54
CA VAL A 143 10.45 2.00 9.17
C VAL A 143 11.05 1.38 10.42
N TRP A 144 10.71 0.13 10.65
CA TRP A 144 11.12 -0.64 11.82
C TRP A 144 11.80 -1.93 11.39
N VAL A 145 12.68 -2.45 12.23
CA VAL A 145 13.26 -3.79 12.09
C VAL A 145 12.90 -4.60 13.31
N ALA A 146 12.35 -5.80 13.11
CA ALA A 146 12.02 -6.70 14.20
C ALA A 146 13.30 -7.26 14.82
N ASN A 147 13.59 -6.87 16.07
CA ASN A 147 14.79 -7.33 16.78
C ASN A 147 14.71 -8.79 17.26
N ARG A 148 13.50 -9.36 17.30
CA ARG A 148 13.20 -10.75 17.65
C ARG A 148 12.00 -11.24 16.83
N SER A 149 11.84 -12.55 16.71
CA SER A 149 10.60 -13.13 16.20
C SER A 149 9.49 -12.97 17.24
N ILE A 150 8.32 -12.54 16.80
CA ILE A 150 7.17 -12.27 17.67
C ILE A 150 6.21 -13.45 17.60
N ARG A 151 5.82 -13.97 18.77
CA ARG A 151 4.80 -15.03 18.91
C ARG A 151 3.71 -14.61 19.88
N ASP A 152 3.63 -13.31 20.12
CA ASP A 152 2.78 -12.72 21.14
C ASP A 152 1.33 -12.75 20.62
N SER A 153 0.41 -13.29 21.42
CA SER A 153 -1.01 -13.23 21.11
C SER A 153 -1.59 -11.95 21.70
N HIS A 154 -2.14 -11.10 20.84
CA HIS A 154 -2.77 -9.85 21.24
C HIS A 154 -4.26 -10.06 21.54
N ARG A 155 -4.68 -9.74 22.78
CA ARG A 155 -6.08 -9.86 23.24
C ARG A 155 -7.10 -9.18 22.34
N ALA A 156 -6.74 -8.03 21.76
CA ALA A 156 -7.61 -7.30 20.84
C ALA A 156 -8.02 -8.15 19.62
N TRP A 157 -7.21 -9.14 19.26
CA TRP A 157 -7.38 -9.99 18.08
C TRP A 157 -7.86 -11.41 18.41
N GLU A 158 -8.10 -11.73 19.69
CA GLU A 158 -8.65 -13.02 20.07
C GLU A 158 -10.03 -13.26 19.43
N GLY A 159 -10.22 -14.43 18.83
CA GLY A 159 -11.46 -14.80 18.16
C GLY A 159 -11.70 -14.13 16.81
N PHE A 160 -10.75 -13.35 16.28
CA PHE A 160 -10.89 -12.75 14.96
C PHE A 160 -10.88 -13.82 13.86
N ASP A 161 -11.94 -13.87 13.07
CA ASP A 161 -12.06 -14.80 11.94
C ASP A 161 -11.79 -14.08 10.61
N VAL A 162 -10.60 -14.34 10.06
CA VAL A 162 -10.17 -13.77 8.77
C VAL A 162 -11.00 -14.29 7.59
N ASN A 163 -11.50 -15.53 7.65
CA ASN A 163 -12.30 -16.10 6.57
C ASN A 163 -13.69 -15.46 6.55
N LYS A 164 -14.28 -15.24 7.73
CA LYS A 164 -15.52 -14.48 7.85
C LYS A 164 -15.37 -13.06 7.32
N MET A 165 -14.27 -12.37 7.67
CA MET A 165 -13.99 -11.04 7.12
C MET A 165 -13.98 -11.07 5.58
N TYR A 166 -13.27 -12.02 4.96
CA TYR A 166 -13.24 -12.10 3.50
C TYR A 166 -14.61 -12.36 2.89
N ALA A 167 -15.39 -13.29 3.45
CA ALA A 167 -16.75 -13.57 2.98
C ALA A 167 -17.65 -12.33 3.06
N ASP A 168 -17.59 -11.59 4.17
CA ASP A 168 -18.37 -10.36 4.35
C ASP A 168 -17.94 -9.26 3.36
N LEU A 169 -16.63 -9.08 3.13
CA LEU A 169 -16.11 -8.11 2.18
C LEU A 169 -16.50 -8.44 0.74
N GLU A 170 -16.47 -9.72 0.36
CA GLU A 170 -16.91 -10.18 -0.97
C GLU A 170 -18.42 -9.95 -1.17
N ALA A 171 -19.23 -10.24 -0.17
CA ALA A 171 -20.67 -9.96 -0.21
C ALA A 171 -20.98 -8.46 -0.34
N MET A 172 -20.24 -7.61 0.39
CA MET A 172 -20.36 -6.15 0.26
C MET A 172 -19.96 -5.67 -1.15
N ASP A 173 -18.93 -6.26 -1.74
CA ASP A 173 -18.45 -5.91 -3.07
C ASP A 173 -19.46 -6.28 -4.16
N ALA A 174 -20.03 -7.48 -4.07
CA ALA A 174 -21.10 -7.91 -4.96
C ALA A 174 -22.31 -6.98 -4.89
N LYS A 175 -22.73 -6.59 -3.67
CA LYS A 175 -23.82 -5.64 -3.47
C LYS A 175 -23.52 -4.27 -4.08
N LEU A 176 -22.33 -3.72 -3.83
CA LEU A 176 -21.91 -2.43 -4.36
C LEU A 176 -21.84 -2.43 -5.90
N GLN A 177 -21.39 -3.54 -6.50
CA GLN A 177 -21.38 -3.70 -7.96
C GLN A 177 -22.79 -3.76 -8.53
N ALA A 178 -23.69 -4.52 -7.90
CA ALA A 178 -25.09 -4.59 -8.31
C ALA A 178 -25.78 -3.21 -8.25
N GLU A 179 -25.56 -2.46 -7.17
CA GLU A 179 -26.08 -1.10 -7.02
C GLU A 179 -25.53 -0.14 -8.09
N ARG A 180 -24.23 -0.24 -8.42
CA ARG A 180 -23.62 0.57 -9.49
C ARG A 180 -24.18 0.23 -10.86
N ALA A 181 -24.34 -1.06 -11.16
CA ALA A 181 -24.93 -1.52 -12.42
C ALA A 181 -26.39 -1.05 -12.56
N ALA A 182 -27.19 -1.16 -11.49
CA ALA A 182 -28.56 -0.68 -11.47
C ALA A 182 -28.65 0.84 -11.71
N ARG A 183 -27.75 1.63 -11.09
CA ARG A 183 -27.69 3.09 -11.31
C ARG A 183 -27.31 3.45 -12.75
N GLN A 184 -26.43 2.68 -13.38
CA GLN A 184 -26.05 2.88 -14.78
C GLN A 184 -27.22 2.58 -15.73
N LEU A 185 -27.99 1.54 -15.45
CA LEU A 185 -29.18 1.18 -16.22
C LEU A 185 -30.31 2.20 -16.07
N SER A 186 -30.47 2.82 -14.90
CA SER A 186 -31.47 3.88 -14.68
C SER A 186 -31.08 5.27 -15.21
N ALA A 187 -29.84 5.43 -15.65
CA ALA A 187 -29.31 6.69 -16.19
C ALA A 187 -29.40 6.77 -17.73
N HIS A 188 -29.93 5.73 -18.37
CA HIS A 188 -30.24 5.61 -19.79
C HIS A 188 -31.75 5.48 -19.99
#